data_AF-A0A0W0TRA8-F1
#
_entry.id   AF-A0A0W0TRA8-F1
#
_cell.length_a   1.000
_cell.length_b   1.000
_cell.length_c   1.000
_cell.angle_alpha   90.00
_cell.angle_beta   90.00
_cell.angle_gamma   90.00
#
_symmetry.space_group_name_H-M   'P 1'
#
loop_
_entity.id
_entity.type
_entity.pdbx_description
1 polymer ?
#
loop_
_entity_poly.entity_id
_entity_poly.type
_entity_poly.pdbx_seq_one_letter_code
_entity_poly.pdbx_strand_id
1 'polypeptide(L)'
;MPKHEGKLYPNQPELDEDAGDNSETRHEKETFDAPSKKPEWLALGRGSYNRVWRSAAPDKSGLYRVLKYPLPSKDNCINALNHNLRGVRLWNEINPSSQTGLPEAITSQSGWIAPYIANARQATDEEAANKVVAIYQATRRIVFDAATQGNVLTCVDTGEVMVVDVDLALNLRNSTASLNFAKNLHERFEQYWNDPDLKINMTTTLEITKNLLYLEEQLSSTDIDKLNHENLTLANLASLSWLRIHHKPLTYALFLDISMLRQADIEMSDTLFESLLSTREEKIEFTEQYNQNATHRFFLPKNQSAVSLKDDAIHKII
;
A
#
# COMPACT_ATOMS: atom_id res chain seq x y z
N MET A 1 -4.98 -27.67 24.90
CA MET A 1 -4.21 -28.64 24.08
C MET A 1 -5.18 -29.48 23.27
N PRO A 2 -5.03 -29.49 21.94
CA PRO A 2 -5.18 -30.72 21.17
C PRO A 2 -3.88 -31.02 20.41
N LYS A 3 -3.49 -32.29 20.45
CA LYS A 3 -2.35 -32.86 19.73
C LYS A 3 -2.75 -32.99 18.27
N HIS A 4 -1.95 -32.47 17.35
CA HIS A 4 -2.01 -32.87 15.95
C HIS A 4 -0.70 -33.54 15.55
N GLU A 5 -0.90 -34.77 15.10
CA GLU A 5 0.06 -35.77 14.69
C GLU A 5 0.67 -35.42 13.33
N GLY A 6 1.92 -35.87 13.16
CA GLY A 6 2.75 -35.59 12.02
C GLY A 6 2.29 -36.24 10.72
N LYS A 7 2.75 -35.65 9.62
CA LYS A 7 2.89 -36.32 8.32
C LYS A 7 4.35 -36.20 7.88
N LEU A 8 5.02 -37.35 7.92
CA LEU A 8 6.28 -37.63 7.28
C LEU A 8 6.08 -37.60 5.75
N TYR A 9 6.90 -36.83 5.05
CA TYR A 9 7.00 -36.91 3.60
C TYR A 9 8.00 -38.01 3.21
N PRO A 10 7.76 -38.77 2.13
CA PRO A 10 8.67 -39.82 1.70
C PRO A 10 9.85 -39.28 0.89
N ASN A 11 10.95 -40.04 1.00
CA ASN A 11 12.24 -39.91 0.34
C ASN A 11 12.14 -39.67 -1.18
N GLN A 12 12.94 -38.73 -1.69
CA GLN A 12 13.30 -38.66 -3.10
C GLN A 12 14.46 -39.63 -3.38
N PRO A 13 14.50 -40.27 -4.56
CA PRO A 13 15.59 -41.13 -4.96
C PRO A 13 16.82 -40.33 -5.42
N GLU A 14 17.98 -40.84 -5.01
CA GLU A 14 19.30 -40.50 -5.53
C GLU A 14 19.33 -40.74 -7.05
N LEU A 15 19.90 -39.79 -7.79
CA LEU A 15 20.28 -39.97 -9.18
C LEU A 15 21.79 -39.90 -9.29
N ASP A 16 22.31 -40.97 -9.87
CA ASP A 16 23.70 -41.32 -10.04
C ASP A 16 24.51 -40.31 -10.85
N GLU A 17 25.80 -40.34 -10.52
CA GLU A 17 26.94 -39.80 -11.24
C GLU A 17 26.97 -40.31 -12.69
N ASP A 18 27.29 -39.42 -13.64
CA ASP A 18 28.05 -39.86 -14.81
C ASP A 18 29.03 -38.78 -15.29
N ALA A 19 30.14 -39.28 -15.80
CA ALA A 19 31.44 -38.63 -15.95
C ALA A 19 31.73 -38.12 -17.37
N GLY A 20 32.70 -37.21 -17.48
CA GLY A 20 33.40 -36.80 -18.71
C GLY A 20 32.85 -35.49 -19.28
N ASP A 21 33.64 -34.49 -19.66
CA ASP A 21 34.88 -34.56 -20.44
C ASP A 21 35.63 -33.21 -20.39
N ASN A 22 36.93 -33.28 -20.63
CA ASN A 22 37.91 -32.20 -20.60
C ASN A 22 37.74 -31.20 -21.76
N SER A 23 37.69 -29.91 -21.45
CA SER A 23 38.33 -28.91 -22.30
C SER A 23 38.86 -27.74 -21.47
N GLU A 24 40.17 -27.79 -21.20
CA GLU A 24 40.93 -26.68 -20.65
C GLU A 24 41.06 -25.56 -21.68
N THR A 25 40.07 -24.66 -21.74
CA THR A 25 40.31 -23.31 -22.24
C THR A 25 40.89 -22.46 -21.12
N ARG A 26 42.20 -22.18 -21.23
CA ARG A 26 42.91 -21.15 -20.46
C ARG A 26 42.20 -19.80 -20.63
N HIS A 27 41.26 -19.50 -19.75
CA HIS A 27 40.84 -18.14 -19.50
C HIS A 27 41.96 -17.44 -18.75
N GLU A 28 42.54 -16.43 -19.39
CA GLU A 28 43.38 -15.44 -18.74
C GLU A 28 42.65 -14.96 -17.48
N LYS A 29 43.22 -15.29 -16.31
CA LYS A 29 42.82 -14.69 -15.05
C LYS A 29 43.15 -13.22 -15.14
N GLU A 30 42.19 -12.41 -15.57
CA GLU A 30 42.16 -11.00 -15.22
C GLU A 30 42.28 -10.94 -13.70
N THR A 31 43.45 -10.48 -13.29
CA THR A 31 43.79 -10.22 -11.90
C THR A 31 42.99 -8.98 -11.53
N PHE A 32 41.80 -9.20 -10.96
CA PHE A 32 41.01 -8.14 -10.36
C PHE A 32 41.86 -7.43 -9.30
N ASP A 33 42.21 -6.18 -9.59
CA ASP A 33 42.99 -5.32 -8.71
C ASP A 33 42.39 -5.28 -7.29
N ALA A 34 43.25 -5.55 -6.32
CA ALA A 34 42.98 -5.42 -4.89
C ALA A 34 42.88 -3.94 -4.46
N PRO A 35 42.59 -3.71 -3.18
CA PRO A 35 41.26 -3.52 -2.62
C PRO A 35 40.73 -2.10 -2.93
N SER A 36 39.51 -2.01 -3.46
CA SER A 36 38.77 -0.74 -3.42
C SER A 36 38.71 -0.24 -1.98
N LYS A 37 39.33 0.91 -1.68
CA LYS A 37 39.20 1.58 -0.38
C LYS A 37 37.72 1.55 0.01
N LYS A 38 37.42 1.01 1.20
CA LYS A 38 36.04 1.01 1.70
C LYS A 38 35.51 2.44 1.59
N PRO A 39 34.30 2.64 1.05
CA PRO A 39 33.75 3.98 0.90
C PRO A 39 33.74 4.65 2.27
N GLU A 40 34.31 5.85 2.33
CA GLU A 40 34.23 6.70 3.51
C GLU A 40 32.79 7.25 3.61
N TRP A 41 32.21 7.17 4.80
CA TRP A 41 30.82 7.52 5.07
C TRP A 41 30.76 8.73 6.01
N LEU A 42 30.15 9.82 5.54
CA LEU A 42 29.94 11.05 6.29
C LEU A 42 28.57 10.99 6.97
N ALA A 43 28.51 11.26 8.28
CA ALA A 43 27.23 11.26 9.00
C ALA A 43 26.27 12.30 8.41
N LEU A 44 25.07 11.86 8.05
CA LEU A 44 24.02 12.72 7.49
C LEU A 44 22.94 13.02 8.52
N GLY A 45 22.58 12.03 9.34
CA GLY A 45 21.55 12.19 10.36
C GLY A 45 21.38 10.96 11.25
N ARG A 46 20.63 11.15 12.32
CA ARG A 46 20.25 10.10 13.27
C ARG A 46 18.78 10.28 13.64
N GLY A 47 17.97 9.31 13.24
CA GLY A 47 16.59 9.18 13.70
C GLY A 47 16.47 8.24 14.89
N SER A 48 15.24 8.06 15.37
CA SER A 48 14.91 7.12 16.45
C SER A 48 15.22 5.67 16.10
N TYR A 49 15.13 5.33 14.81
CA TYR A 49 15.22 3.96 14.32
C TYR A 49 16.37 3.69 13.38
N ASN A 50 17.04 4.73 12.89
CA ASN A 50 18.08 4.57 11.89
C ASN A 50 19.21 5.58 12.09
N ARG A 51 20.41 5.19 11.68
CA ARG A 51 21.51 6.12 11.43
C ARG A 51 21.72 6.20 9.92
N VAL A 52 22.02 7.41 9.46
CA VAL A 52 22.11 7.71 8.03
C VAL A 52 23.45 8.35 7.74
N TRP A 53 24.14 7.86 6.72
CA TRP A 53 25.38 8.42 6.21
C TRP A 53 25.31 8.65 4.72
N ARG A 54 26.04 9.64 4.23
CA ARG A 54 26.31 9.84 2.81
C ARG A 54 27.71 9.35 2.46
N SER A 55 27.92 8.81 1.27
CA SER A 55 29.28 8.57 0.78
C SER A 55 30.07 9.89 0.70
N ALA A 56 31.37 9.84 1.03
CA ALA A 56 32.27 10.99 0.97
C ALA A 56 32.61 11.39 -0.47
N ALA A 57 32.64 10.40 -1.37
CA ALA A 57 32.85 10.57 -2.81
C ALA A 57 31.66 9.98 -3.60
N PRO A 58 31.40 10.48 -4.81
CA PRO A 58 30.48 9.83 -5.73
C PRO A 58 31.03 8.47 -6.17
N ASP A 59 30.15 7.57 -6.57
CA ASP A 59 30.54 6.30 -7.20
C ASP A 59 31.01 6.49 -8.65
N LYS A 60 31.27 5.39 -9.35
CA LYS A 60 31.71 5.41 -10.77
C LYS A 60 30.70 6.07 -11.71
N SER A 61 29.43 6.18 -11.32
CA SER A 61 28.38 6.87 -12.08
C SER A 61 28.26 8.35 -11.74
N GLY A 62 29.12 8.89 -10.86
CA GLY A 62 29.06 10.28 -10.43
C GLY A 62 28.01 10.54 -9.34
N LEU A 63 27.41 9.49 -8.78
CA LEU A 63 26.33 9.61 -7.80
C LEU A 63 26.80 9.38 -6.38
N TYR A 64 26.40 10.28 -5.48
CA TYR A 64 26.51 10.06 -4.05
C TYR A 64 25.48 9.01 -3.60
N ARG A 65 25.82 8.28 -2.54
CA ARG A 65 24.97 7.24 -1.96
C ARG A 65 24.62 7.56 -0.52
N VAL A 66 23.46 7.09 -0.08
CA VAL A 66 23.03 7.11 1.32
C VAL A 66 23.02 5.70 1.88
N LEU A 67 23.68 5.46 3.00
CA LEU A 67 23.57 4.25 3.79
C LEU A 67 22.61 4.49 4.95
N LYS A 68 21.52 3.73 5.02
CA LYS A 68 20.60 3.69 6.17
C LYS A 68 20.86 2.40 6.96
N TYR A 69 21.22 2.56 8.23
CA TYR A 69 21.49 1.47 9.16
C TYR A 69 20.38 1.40 10.21
N PRO A 70 19.63 0.30 10.30
CA PRO A 70 18.58 0.14 11.28
C PRO A 70 19.15 -0.06 12.69
N LEU A 71 18.58 0.64 13.65
CA LEU A 71 18.87 0.49 15.08
C LEU A 71 17.92 -0.57 15.66
N PRO A 72 18.44 -1.56 16.42
CA PRO A 72 17.60 -2.51 17.12
C PRO A 72 16.65 -1.80 18.09
N SER A 73 15.37 -2.16 18.00
CA SER A 73 14.31 -1.72 18.91
C SER A 73 13.89 -2.87 19.83
N LYS A 74 13.33 -2.54 20.99
CA LYS A 74 12.62 -3.52 21.84
C LYS A 74 11.27 -3.93 21.26
N ASP A 75 10.74 -3.12 20.34
CA ASP A 75 9.48 -3.40 19.65
C ASP A 75 9.76 -4.24 18.39
N ASN A 76 9.30 -5.49 18.41
CA ASN A 76 9.45 -6.41 17.29
C ASN A 76 8.77 -5.93 16.01
N CYS A 77 7.68 -5.16 16.12
CA CYS A 77 7.00 -4.58 14.96
C CYS A 77 7.90 -3.56 14.27
N ILE A 78 8.55 -2.69 15.06
CA ILE A 78 9.52 -1.71 14.56
C ILE A 78 10.70 -2.41 13.87
N ASN A 79 11.25 -3.47 14.49
CA ASN A 79 12.34 -4.23 13.88
C ASN A 79 11.93 -4.85 12.54
N ALA A 80 10.70 -5.35 12.42
CA ALA A 80 10.18 -5.90 11.18
C ALA A 80 10.00 -4.83 10.09
N LEU A 81 9.59 -3.61 10.45
CA LEU A 81 9.48 -2.50 9.51
C LEU A 81 10.86 -2.00 9.04
N ASN A 82 11.85 -1.96 9.92
CA ASN A 82 13.20 -1.45 9.61
C ASN A 82 14.14 -2.49 8.98
N HIS A 83 13.63 -3.66 8.59
CA HIS A 83 14.47 -4.70 7.99
C HIS A 83 15.06 -4.25 6.63
N ASN A 84 16.36 -4.44 6.42
CA ASN A 84 17.08 -3.96 5.22
C ASN A 84 16.41 -4.38 3.90
N LEU A 85 16.06 -5.66 3.76
CA LEU A 85 15.37 -6.17 2.55
C LEU A 85 14.03 -5.47 2.31
N ARG A 86 13.31 -5.11 3.38
CA ARG A 86 12.05 -4.37 3.27
C ARG A 86 12.31 -2.95 2.81
N GLY A 87 13.29 -2.26 3.40
CA GLY A 87 13.67 -0.89 3.00
C GLY A 87 14.03 -0.79 1.52
N VAL A 88 14.90 -1.69 1.03
CA VAL A 88 15.27 -1.76 -0.39
C VAL A 88 14.06 -1.98 -1.29
N ARG A 89 13.23 -2.99 -0.98
CA ARG A 89 12.05 -3.29 -1.76
C ARG A 89 11.10 -2.08 -1.82
N LEU A 90 10.82 -1.46 -0.67
CA LEU A 90 9.93 -0.30 -0.60
C LEU A 90 10.48 0.90 -1.36
N TRP A 91 11.77 1.18 -1.24
CA TRP A 91 12.40 2.25 -2.00
C TRP A 91 12.19 2.04 -3.51
N ASN A 92 12.50 0.84 -4.01
CA ASN A 92 12.38 0.54 -5.44
C ASN A 92 10.93 0.51 -5.92
N GLU A 93 9.97 0.11 -5.07
CA GLU A 93 8.53 0.18 -5.37
C GLU A 93 8.02 1.63 -5.42
N ILE A 94 8.47 2.49 -4.49
CA ILE A 94 7.95 3.86 -4.31
C ILE A 94 8.65 4.87 -5.23
N ASN A 95 9.93 4.67 -5.49
CA ASN A 95 10.79 5.52 -6.31
C ASN A 95 11.41 4.68 -7.45
N PRO A 96 10.59 4.14 -8.38
CA PRO A 96 11.10 3.26 -9.41
C PRO A 96 12.11 3.98 -10.31
N SER A 97 13.15 3.26 -10.73
CA SER A 97 14.22 3.81 -11.57
C SER A 97 13.69 4.35 -12.91
N SER A 98 12.65 3.71 -13.45
CA SER A 98 11.97 4.14 -14.68
C SER A 98 11.29 5.52 -14.57
N GLN A 99 10.92 5.94 -13.36
CA GLN A 99 10.31 7.25 -13.12
C GLN A 99 11.36 8.28 -12.71
N THR A 100 12.26 7.92 -11.80
CA THR A 100 13.18 8.87 -11.17
C THR A 100 14.49 9.05 -11.96
N GLY A 101 14.82 8.12 -12.85
CA GLY A 101 16.14 8.05 -13.51
C GLY A 101 17.28 7.69 -12.55
N LEU A 102 16.98 7.43 -11.27
CA LEU A 102 17.97 7.08 -10.26
C LEU A 102 18.18 5.57 -10.23
N PRO A 103 19.39 5.10 -9.89
CA PRO A 103 19.65 3.67 -9.71
C PRO A 103 18.86 3.11 -8.52
N GLU A 104 18.54 1.81 -8.59
CA GLU A 104 17.84 1.11 -7.52
C GLU A 104 18.63 1.13 -6.20
N ALA A 105 17.90 1.07 -5.08
CA ALA A 105 18.46 0.77 -3.78
C ALA A 105 18.92 -0.69 -3.71
N ILE A 106 19.93 -0.94 -2.88
CA ILE A 106 20.54 -2.27 -2.70
C ILE A 106 20.77 -2.58 -1.23
N THR A 107 20.85 -3.86 -0.89
CA THR A 107 21.23 -4.28 0.46
C THR A 107 22.73 -4.17 0.67
N SER A 108 23.11 -3.96 1.93
CA SER A 108 24.49 -4.00 2.42
C SER A 108 24.56 -4.90 3.66
N GLN A 109 25.76 -5.36 4.02
CA GLN A 109 25.98 -6.16 5.23
C GLN A 109 25.44 -5.47 6.49
N SER A 110 25.50 -4.15 6.53
CA SER A 110 25.15 -3.35 7.69
C SER A 110 23.82 -2.60 7.56
N GLY A 111 23.17 -2.61 6.40
CA GLY A 111 22.04 -1.71 6.16
C GLY A 111 21.52 -1.84 4.75
N TRP A 112 20.97 -0.75 4.24
CA TRP A 112 20.67 -0.63 2.83
C TRP A 112 21.15 0.71 2.27
N ILE A 113 21.45 0.70 0.98
CA ILE A 113 22.06 1.82 0.27
C ILE A 113 21.07 2.33 -0.78
N ALA A 114 20.84 3.64 -0.79
CA ALA A 114 20.00 4.34 -1.75
C ALA A 114 20.79 5.43 -2.49
N PRO A 115 20.30 5.94 -3.62
CA PRO A 115 20.78 7.19 -4.21
C PRO A 115 20.68 8.36 -3.22
N TYR A 116 21.69 9.24 -3.19
CA TYR A 116 21.59 10.52 -2.49
C TYR A 116 21.00 11.58 -3.42
N ILE A 117 19.98 12.30 -2.94
CA ILE A 117 19.31 13.35 -3.68
C ILE A 117 19.96 14.70 -3.33
N ALA A 118 20.94 15.12 -4.12
CA ALA A 118 21.76 16.29 -3.79
C ALA A 118 21.07 17.64 -4.09
N ASN A 119 20.35 17.72 -5.21
CA ASN A 119 19.72 18.95 -5.70
C ASN A 119 18.21 18.93 -5.47
N ALA A 120 17.80 18.86 -4.21
CA ALA A 120 16.39 18.85 -3.85
C ALA A 120 16.06 19.82 -2.72
N ARG A 121 14.80 20.21 -2.67
CA ARG A 121 14.19 20.96 -1.57
C ARG A 121 13.15 20.11 -0.86
N GLN A 122 12.74 20.54 0.33
CA GLN A 122 11.51 20.03 0.95
C GLN A 122 10.34 20.18 -0.04
N ALA A 123 9.55 19.12 -0.20
CA ALA A 123 8.32 19.18 -0.96
C ALA A 123 7.31 20.09 -0.24
N THR A 124 6.54 20.85 -1.01
CA THR A 124 5.38 21.57 -0.50
C THR A 124 4.30 20.59 -0.04
N ASP A 125 3.33 21.06 0.74
CA ASP A 125 2.24 20.23 1.23
C ASP A 125 1.45 19.57 0.08
N GLU A 126 1.13 20.32 -0.96
CA GLU A 126 0.41 19.81 -2.12
C GLU A 126 1.24 18.78 -2.92
N GLU A 127 2.54 19.01 -3.12
CA GLU A 127 3.44 18.05 -3.76
C GLU A 127 3.52 16.74 -2.96
N ALA A 128 3.66 16.83 -1.64
CA ALA A 128 3.73 15.67 -0.76
C ALA A 128 2.41 14.89 -0.76
N ALA A 129 1.28 15.59 -0.65
CA ALA A 129 -0.04 14.96 -0.69
C ALA A 129 -0.29 14.24 -2.02
N ASN A 130 0.01 14.88 -3.16
CA ASN A 130 -0.09 14.24 -4.47
C ASN A 130 0.81 13.00 -4.59
N LYS A 131 2.05 13.07 -4.07
CA LYS A 131 2.95 11.91 -4.07
C LYS A 131 2.42 10.77 -3.20
N VAL A 132 1.84 11.05 -2.04
CA VAL A 132 1.18 10.05 -1.17
C VAL A 132 0.04 9.35 -1.91
N VAL A 133 -0.82 10.12 -2.61
CA VAL A 133 -1.90 9.56 -3.42
C VAL A 133 -1.36 8.67 -4.54
N ALA A 134 -0.35 9.13 -5.28
CA ALA A 134 0.26 8.37 -6.36
C ALA A 134 0.85 7.03 -5.85
N ILE A 135 1.54 7.05 -4.70
CA ILE A 135 2.07 5.84 -4.07
C ILE A 135 0.95 4.89 -3.68
N TYR A 136 -0.14 5.40 -3.11
CA TYR A 136 -1.28 4.58 -2.73
C TYR A 136 -1.95 3.93 -3.93
N GLN A 137 -2.15 4.68 -5.02
CA GLN A 137 -2.69 4.14 -6.27
C GLN A 137 -1.79 3.03 -6.85
N ALA A 138 -0.47 3.23 -6.87
CA ALA A 138 0.47 2.29 -7.47
C ALA A 138 0.73 1.04 -6.62
N THR A 139 0.73 1.18 -5.29
CA THR A 139 1.26 0.14 -4.38
C THR A 139 0.29 -0.28 -3.27
N ARG A 140 -0.86 0.40 -3.16
CA ARG A 140 -1.81 0.29 -2.03
C ARG A 140 -1.14 0.54 -0.67
N ARG A 141 -0.08 1.36 -0.64
CA ARG A 141 0.65 1.75 0.58
C ARG A 141 0.28 3.15 1.01
N ILE A 142 0.21 3.35 2.32
CA ILE A 142 0.02 4.66 2.95
C ILE A 142 1.35 5.04 3.61
N VAL A 143 1.93 6.18 3.22
CA VAL A 143 3.16 6.71 3.81
C VAL A 143 2.80 7.62 4.99
N PHE A 144 2.87 7.08 6.20
CA PHE A 144 2.29 7.72 7.37
C PHE A 144 2.99 9.02 7.79
N ASP A 145 4.30 9.05 7.67
CA ASP A 145 5.18 10.13 8.13
C ASP A 145 5.59 11.08 7.00
N ALA A 146 4.84 11.11 5.89
CA ALA A 146 5.12 11.94 4.72
C ALA A 146 5.11 13.45 5.01
N ALA A 147 4.39 13.91 6.03
CA ALA A 147 4.38 15.32 6.42
C ALA A 147 5.67 15.74 7.16
N THR A 148 6.48 14.79 7.60
CA THR A 148 7.72 15.10 8.35
C THR A 148 8.72 15.79 7.43
N GLN A 149 9.31 16.89 7.92
CA GLN A 149 10.36 17.60 7.20
C GLN A 149 11.53 16.66 6.87
N GLY A 150 11.94 16.66 5.60
CA GLY A 150 13.01 15.84 5.06
C GLY A 150 12.56 14.48 4.53
N ASN A 151 11.31 14.04 4.77
CA ASN A 151 10.83 12.73 4.31
C ASN A 151 10.35 12.74 2.86
N VAL A 152 9.90 13.89 2.36
CA VAL A 152 9.47 14.07 0.96
C VAL A 152 10.23 15.25 0.36
N LEU A 153 10.92 14.99 -0.75
CA LEU A 153 11.79 15.95 -1.41
C LEU A 153 11.36 16.16 -2.86
N THR A 154 11.44 17.39 -3.34
CA THR A 154 11.26 17.73 -4.75
C THR A 154 12.62 18.04 -5.36
N CYS A 155 13.02 17.29 -6.40
CA CYS A 155 14.19 17.59 -7.21
C CYS A 155 14.02 18.95 -7.89
N VAL A 156 14.99 19.85 -7.71
CA VAL A 156 14.91 21.23 -8.21
C VAL A 156 15.06 21.29 -9.73
N ASP A 157 15.81 20.37 -10.30
CA ASP A 157 16.09 20.26 -11.74
C ASP A 157 14.98 19.57 -12.52
N THR A 158 14.37 18.51 -11.98
CA THR A 158 13.35 17.73 -12.69
C THR A 158 11.91 18.01 -12.24
N GLY A 159 11.72 18.58 -11.05
CA GLY A 159 10.41 18.68 -10.41
C GLY A 159 9.87 17.35 -9.86
N GLU A 160 10.62 16.25 -9.97
CA GLU A 160 10.18 14.95 -9.46
C GLU A 160 10.11 14.98 -7.92
N VAL A 161 8.96 14.54 -7.40
CA VAL A 161 8.72 14.43 -5.95
C VAL A 161 9.01 13.01 -5.50
N MET A 162 9.85 12.83 -4.49
CA MET A 162 10.29 11.52 -3.99
C MET A 162 10.08 11.40 -2.49
N VAL A 163 9.72 10.21 -2.05
CA VAL A 163 9.67 9.86 -0.62
C VAL A 163 10.97 9.19 -0.25
N VAL A 164 11.77 9.84 0.59
CA VAL A 164 13.10 9.35 0.97
C VAL A 164 13.11 8.54 2.27
N ASP A 165 12.15 8.77 3.17
CA ASP A 165 11.87 7.85 4.27
C ASP A 165 10.66 6.98 3.96
N VAL A 166 10.91 5.70 3.69
CA VAL A 166 9.90 4.72 3.26
C VAL A 166 9.55 3.71 4.35
N ASP A 167 10.14 3.82 5.55
CA ASP A 167 10.01 2.79 6.58
C ASP A 167 8.55 2.64 7.01
N LEU A 168 7.81 3.74 7.06
CA LEU A 168 6.40 3.81 7.46
C LEU A 168 5.43 3.81 6.26
N ALA A 169 5.86 3.32 5.10
CA ALA A 169 4.97 2.99 3.99
C ALA A 169 4.25 1.65 4.25
N LEU A 170 3.08 1.72 4.87
CA LEU A 170 2.33 0.54 5.35
C LEU A 170 1.38 0.01 4.27
N ASN A 171 1.30 -1.31 4.12
CA ASN A 171 0.24 -1.95 3.34
C ASN A 171 -0.72 -2.68 4.30
N LEU A 172 -1.92 -2.13 4.47
CA LEU A 172 -2.88 -2.57 5.48
C LEU A 172 -3.72 -3.79 5.07
N ARG A 173 -3.40 -4.45 3.96
CA ARG A 173 -4.10 -5.66 3.50
C ARG A 173 -3.22 -6.89 3.49
N ASN A 174 -2.02 -6.76 2.93
CA ASN A 174 -1.22 -7.90 2.53
C ASN A 174 0.13 -7.98 3.26
N SER A 175 0.38 -7.11 4.25
CA SER A 175 1.63 -7.10 5.00
C SER A 175 1.40 -7.37 6.48
N THR A 176 1.78 -8.56 6.95
CA THR A 176 1.71 -8.94 8.38
C THR A 176 2.44 -7.96 9.28
N ALA A 177 3.61 -7.46 8.88
CA ALA A 177 4.36 -6.46 9.64
C ALA A 177 3.59 -5.13 9.74
N SER A 178 3.00 -4.67 8.64
CA SER A 178 2.19 -3.45 8.61
C SER A 178 0.92 -3.60 9.46
N LEU A 179 0.21 -4.72 9.32
CA LEU A 179 -0.98 -5.04 10.11
C LEU A 179 -0.69 -5.10 11.61
N ASN A 180 0.41 -5.74 12.01
CA ASN A 180 0.81 -5.80 13.41
C ASN A 180 1.18 -4.43 13.97
N PHE A 181 1.88 -3.62 13.18
CA PHE A 181 2.19 -2.24 13.57
C PHE A 181 0.93 -1.37 13.70
N ALA A 182 -0.04 -1.56 12.80
CA ALA A 182 -1.29 -0.79 12.75
C ALA A 182 -2.27 -1.09 13.89
N LYS A 183 -2.06 -2.14 14.70
CA LYS A 183 -2.94 -2.44 15.85
C LYS A 183 -3.03 -1.31 16.88
N ASN A 184 -1.94 -0.55 17.03
CA ASN A 184 -1.83 0.56 17.97
C ASN A 184 -1.49 1.86 17.23
N LEU A 185 -2.04 2.02 16.02
CA LEU A 185 -1.66 3.10 15.11
C LEU A 185 -2.05 4.47 15.66
N HIS A 186 -3.19 4.53 16.34
CA HIS A 186 -3.68 5.74 16.98
C HIS A 186 -2.70 6.22 18.05
N GLU A 187 -2.28 5.36 18.99
CA GLU A 187 -1.33 5.76 20.03
C GLU A 187 0.06 6.09 19.46
N ARG A 188 0.52 5.33 18.46
CA ARG A 188 1.84 5.54 17.84
C ARG A 188 1.98 6.89 17.14
N PHE A 189 0.89 7.41 16.58
CA PHE A 189 0.88 8.65 15.81
C PHE A 189 0.13 9.79 16.49
N GLU A 190 -0.34 9.64 17.72
CA GLU A 190 -1.07 10.69 18.44
C GLU A 190 -0.29 12.01 18.45
N GLN A 191 1.01 11.95 18.74
CA GLN A 191 1.88 13.13 18.72
C GLN A 191 2.02 13.72 17.32
N TYR A 192 2.24 12.87 16.31
CA TYR A 192 2.38 13.29 14.91
C TYR A 192 1.12 13.97 14.38
N TRP A 193 -0.06 13.39 14.64
CA TRP A 193 -1.35 13.97 14.23
C TRP A 193 -1.67 15.28 14.94
N ASN A 194 -1.08 15.52 16.11
CA ASN A 194 -1.30 16.69 16.93
C ASN A 194 -0.19 17.73 16.90
N ASP A 195 0.88 17.46 16.14
CA ASP A 195 1.99 18.38 15.97
C ASP A 195 1.51 19.73 15.39
N PRO A 196 1.70 20.86 16.11
CA PRO A 196 1.24 22.16 15.66
C PRO A 196 1.89 22.62 14.36
N ASP A 197 3.19 22.34 14.18
CA ASP A 197 3.94 22.78 13.02
C ASP A 197 3.48 22.00 11.78
N LEU A 198 3.22 20.71 11.90
CA LEU A 198 2.66 19.92 10.80
C LEU A 198 1.23 20.33 10.47
N LYS A 199 0.40 20.64 11.48
CA LYS A 199 -0.96 21.14 11.25
C LYS A 199 -1.00 22.45 10.49
N ILE A 200 0.02 23.29 10.62
CA ILE A 200 0.14 24.58 9.92
C ILE A 200 0.74 24.39 8.53
N ASN A 201 1.82 23.61 8.41
CA ASN A 201 2.64 23.58 7.21
C ASN A 201 2.33 22.42 6.26
N MET A 202 1.66 21.38 6.74
CA MET A 202 1.42 20.12 6.02
C MET A 202 -0.01 19.58 6.20
N THR A 203 -0.99 20.49 6.32
CA THR A 203 -2.40 20.17 6.60
C THR A 203 -3.00 19.19 5.61
N THR A 204 -2.78 19.42 4.30
CA THR A 204 -3.34 18.60 3.23
C THR A 204 -2.75 17.19 3.27
N THR A 205 -1.44 17.06 3.42
CA THR A 205 -0.78 15.75 3.52
C THR A 205 -1.30 14.95 4.71
N LEU A 206 -1.47 15.59 5.88
CA LEU A 206 -2.03 14.94 7.06
C LEU A 206 -3.48 14.48 6.84
N GLU A 207 -4.32 15.33 6.26
CA GLU A 207 -5.73 14.98 6.01
C GLU A 207 -5.88 13.89 4.97
N ILE A 208 -5.12 13.94 3.87
CA ILE A 208 -5.12 12.89 2.85
C ILE A 208 -4.65 11.56 3.43
N THR A 209 -3.60 11.58 4.27
CA THR A 209 -3.13 10.37 4.95
C THR A 209 -4.26 9.76 5.80
N LYS A 210 -4.94 10.55 6.64
CA LYS A 210 -6.10 10.07 7.44
C LYS A 210 -7.25 9.56 6.57
N ASN A 211 -7.53 10.22 5.45
CA ASN A 211 -8.62 9.84 4.57
C ASN A 211 -8.32 8.55 3.79
N LEU A 212 -7.05 8.26 3.50
CA LEU A 212 -6.63 6.96 2.97
C LEU A 212 -6.79 5.83 3.99
N LEU A 213 -6.53 6.08 5.29
CA LEU A 213 -6.87 5.10 6.34
C LEU A 213 -8.37 4.83 6.37
N TYR A 214 -9.16 5.89 6.42
CA TYR A 214 -10.61 5.80 6.44
C TYR A 214 -11.13 5.04 5.19
N LEU A 215 -10.57 5.30 4.01
CA LEU A 215 -10.90 4.55 2.79
C LEU A 215 -10.62 3.04 2.95
N GLU A 216 -9.46 2.66 3.50
CA GLU A 216 -9.12 1.25 3.78
C GLU A 216 -10.01 0.61 4.85
N GLU A 217 -10.47 1.37 5.83
CA GLU A 217 -11.36 0.88 6.88
C GLU A 217 -12.78 0.64 6.37
N GLN A 218 -13.26 1.49 5.45
CA GLN A 218 -14.66 1.48 5.02
C GLN A 218 -14.91 0.62 3.77
N LEU A 219 -13.97 0.55 2.84
CA LEU A 219 -14.14 -0.18 1.59
C LEU A 219 -13.45 -1.54 1.61
N SER A 220 -13.99 -2.49 0.85
CA SER A 220 -13.33 -3.77 0.61
C SER A 220 -12.14 -3.60 -0.34
N SER A 221 -11.15 -4.50 -0.30
CA SER A 221 -10.04 -4.48 -1.27
C SER A 221 -10.55 -4.50 -2.71
N THR A 222 -11.54 -5.36 -2.99
CA THR A 222 -12.17 -5.47 -4.31
C THR A 222 -12.80 -4.17 -4.77
N ASP A 223 -13.40 -3.38 -3.88
CA ASP A 223 -14.00 -2.10 -4.25
C ASP A 223 -12.94 -1.03 -4.46
N ILE A 224 -11.88 -1.01 -3.65
CA ILE A 224 -10.80 -0.05 -3.87
C ILE A 224 -10.02 -0.38 -5.15
N ASP A 225 -9.82 -1.65 -5.48
CA ASP A 225 -9.15 -2.07 -6.72
C ASP A 225 -9.97 -1.70 -7.98
N LYS A 226 -11.29 -1.53 -7.85
CA LYS A 226 -12.14 -0.96 -8.93
C LYS A 226 -11.99 0.55 -9.06
N LEU A 227 -11.54 1.25 -8.02
CA LEU A 227 -11.28 2.69 -8.10
C LEU A 227 -10.01 2.89 -8.94
N ASN A 228 -10.18 3.38 -10.16
CA ASN A 228 -9.06 3.70 -11.04
C ASN A 228 -8.35 5.02 -10.61
N HIS A 229 -7.27 5.35 -11.31
CA HIS A 229 -6.51 6.60 -11.09
C HIS A 229 -7.36 7.87 -11.21
N GLU A 230 -8.40 7.86 -12.04
CA GLU A 230 -9.30 9.01 -12.26
C GLU A 230 -10.23 9.27 -11.06
N ASN A 231 -10.45 8.26 -10.22
CA ASN A 231 -11.33 8.34 -9.05
C ASN A 231 -10.54 8.68 -7.77
N LEU A 232 -9.32 8.20 -7.61
CA LEU A 232 -8.50 8.44 -6.42
C LEU A 232 -7.70 9.75 -6.53
N THR A 233 -8.36 10.87 -6.76
CA THR A 233 -7.72 12.19 -6.85
C THR A 233 -7.58 12.85 -5.48
N LEU A 234 -6.71 13.86 -5.39
CA LEU A 234 -6.54 14.67 -4.18
C LEU A 234 -7.87 15.30 -3.72
N ALA A 235 -8.65 15.87 -4.65
CA ALA A 235 -9.93 16.50 -4.34
C ALA A 235 -11.00 15.51 -3.83
N ASN A 236 -11.06 14.32 -4.42
CA ASN A 236 -11.99 13.28 -4.00
C ASN A 236 -11.62 12.76 -2.60
N LEU A 237 -10.33 12.49 -2.37
CA LEU A 237 -9.83 12.05 -1.07
C LEU A 237 -10.01 13.12 0.01
N ALA A 238 -9.77 14.40 -0.29
CA ALA A 238 -10.01 15.50 0.64
C ALA A 238 -11.48 15.59 1.07
N SER A 239 -12.41 15.27 0.16
CA SER A 239 -13.85 15.27 0.45
C SER A 239 -14.27 14.22 1.48
N LEU A 240 -13.44 13.18 1.70
CA LEU A 240 -13.70 12.18 2.73
C LEU A 240 -13.52 12.71 4.16
N SER A 241 -12.85 13.84 4.36
CA SER A 241 -12.65 14.42 5.70
C SER A 241 -13.99 14.65 6.39
N TRP A 242 -15.01 15.10 5.66
CA TRP A 242 -16.35 15.31 6.20
C TRP A 242 -16.94 14.00 6.72
N LEU A 243 -17.00 12.95 5.88
CA LEU A 243 -17.54 11.65 6.29
C LEU A 243 -16.79 11.06 7.48
N ARG A 244 -15.45 11.18 7.50
CA ARG A 244 -14.58 10.72 8.58
C ARG A 244 -14.85 11.46 9.90
N ILE A 245 -14.95 12.78 9.87
CA ILE A 245 -15.19 13.63 11.06
C ILE A 245 -16.59 13.38 11.63
N HIS A 246 -17.59 13.18 10.77
CA HIS A 246 -18.98 12.94 11.16
C HIS A 246 -19.30 11.45 11.39
N HIS A 247 -18.29 10.57 11.34
CA HIS A 247 -18.43 9.11 11.51
C HIS A 247 -19.51 8.49 10.61
N LYS A 248 -19.71 9.04 9.41
CA LYS A 248 -20.64 8.50 8.42
C LYS A 248 -19.99 7.30 7.72
N PRO A 249 -20.73 6.28 7.28
CA PRO A 249 -20.17 5.16 6.53
C PRO A 249 -19.84 5.56 5.09
N LEU A 250 -18.74 5.04 4.55
CA LEU A 250 -18.40 5.19 3.14
C LEU A 250 -18.71 3.89 2.40
N THR A 251 -19.48 3.98 1.31
CA THR A 251 -19.71 2.88 0.38
C THR A 251 -19.04 3.17 -0.96
N TYR A 252 -18.74 2.12 -1.74
CA TYR A 252 -18.16 2.29 -3.09
C TYR A 252 -18.98 3.23 -3.96
N ALA A 253 -20.31 3.06 -3.96
CA ALA A 253 -21.19 3.87 -4.77
C ALA A 253 -21.27 5.32 -4.26
N LEU A 254 -21.21 5.56 -2.94
CA LEU A 254 -21.12 6.93 -2.41
C LEU A 254 -19.81 7.62 -2.83
N PHE A 255 -18.70 6.88 -2.83
CA PHE A 255 -17.42 7.41 -3.33
C PHE A 255 -17.52 7.82 -4.80
N LEU A 256 -18.18 7.02 -5.65
CA LEU A 256 -18.41 7.38 -7.05
C LEU A 256 -19.28 8.63 -7.21
N ASP A 257 -20.33 8.78 -6.42
CA ASP A 257 -21.16 9.99 -6.45
C ASP A 257 -20.33 11.24 -6.10
N ILE A 258 -19.49 11.16 -5.06
CA ILE A 258 -18.58 12.24 -4.67
C ILE A 258 -17.61 12.55 -5.82
N SER A 259 -17.02 11.52 -6.44
CA SER A 259 -16.11 11.66 -7.57
C SER A 259 -16.77 12.36 -8.76
N MET A 260 -18.00 11.96 -9.12
CA MET A 260 -18.76 12.57 -10.21
C MET A 260 -19.07 14.05 -9.94
N LEU A 261 -19.49 14.39 -8.71
CA LEU A 261 -19.79 15.77 -8.32
C LEU A 261 -18.53 16.64 -8.41
N ARG A 262 -17.38 16.13 -7.95
CA ARG A 262 -16.10 16.84 -8.06
C ARG A 262 -15.62 17.00 -9.50
N GLN A 263 -15.80 15.99 -10.35
CA GLN A 263 -15.50 16.09 -11.78
C GLN A 263 -16.38 17.13 -12.49
N ALA A 264 -17.59 17.36 -11.98
CA ALA A 264 -18.50 18.41 -12.42
C ALA A 264 -18.21 19.78 -11.78
N ASP A 265 -17.10 19.93 -11.04
CA ASP A 265 -16.72 21.15 -10.32
C ASP A 265 -17.77 21.62 -9.30
N ILE A 266 -18.52 20.68 -8.73
CA ILE A 266 -19.51 20.96 -7.68
C ILE A 266 -18.82 20.90 -6.32
N GLU A 267 -18.93 21.99 -5.57
CA GLU A 267 -18.41 22.05 -4.21
C GLU A 267 -19.22 21.15 -3.27
N MET A 268 -18.53 20.28 -2.54
CA MET A 268 -19.15 19.41 -1.55
C MET A 268 -19.43 20.19 -0.27
N SER A 269 -20.70 20.48 -0.02
CA SER A 269 -21.20 21.09 1.21
C SER A 269 -21.83 20.07 2.16
N ASP A 270 -21.99 20.42 3.44
CA ASP A 270 -22.67 19.60 4.45
C ASP A 270 -24.07 19.16 3.98
N THR A 271 -24.85 20.10 3.42
CA THR A 271 -26.20 19.80 2.91
C THR A 271 -26.17 18.80 1.77
N LEU A 272 -25.16 18.88 0.89
CA LEU A 272 -25.01 17.94 -0.21
C LEU A 272 -24.63 16.55 0.31
N PHE A 273 -23.71 16.45 1.27
CA PHE A 273 -23.38 15.18 1.91
C PHE A 273 -24.58 14.54 2.59
N GLU A 274 -25.34 15.29 3.38
CA GLU A 274 -26.53 14.74 4.04
C GLU A 274 -27.59 14.32 3.02
N SER A 275 -27.79 15.08 1.94
CA SER A 275 -28.71 14.71 0.86
C SER A 275 -28.32 13.39 0.16
N LEU A 276 -27.03 13.20 -0.12
CA LEU A 276 -26.51 11.96 -0.71
C LEU A 276 -26.72 10.74 0.20
N LEU A 277 -26.59 10.93 1.51
CA LEU A 277 -26.77 9.87 2.51
C LEU A 277 -28.25 9.52 2.66
N SER A 278 -29.14 10.51 2.85
CA SER A 278 -30.59 10.26 3.00
C SER A 278 -31.19 9.56 1.78
N THR A 279 -30.82 9.97 0.57
CA THR A 279 -31.30 9.35 -0.67
C THR A 279 -30.95 7.85 -0.76
N ARG A 280 -29.86 7.43 -0.10
CA ARG A 280 -29.41 6.03 -0.08
C ARG A 280 -30.11 5.22 0.99
N GLU A 281 -30.31 5.79 2.18
CA GLU A 281 -31.08 5.16 3.25
C GLU A 281 -32.50 4.83 2.78
N GLU A 282 -33.18 5.78 2.14
CA GLU A 282 -34.52 5.57 1.56
C GLU A 282 -34.55 4.45 0.52
N LYS A 283 -33.52 4.34 -0.33
CA LYS A 283 -33.42 3.27 -1.35
C LYS A 283 -33.22 1.89 -0.71
N ILE A 284 -32.46 1.80 0.37
CA ILE A 284 -32.25 0.54 1.11
C ILE A 284 -33.56 0.11 1.77
N GLU A 285 -34.23 1.02 2.49
CA GLU A 285 -35.51 0.73 3.15
C GLU A 285 -36.58 0.27 2.15
N PHE A 286 -36.70 0.94 1.00
CA PHE A 286 -37.65 0.56 -0.04
C PHE A 286 -37.34 -0.84 -0.61
N THR A 287 -36.06 -1.17 -0.81
CA THR A 287 -35.63 -2.47 -1.34
C THR A 287 -35.89 -3.59 -0.33
N GLU A 288 -35.62 -3.36 0.95
CA GLU A 288 -35.92 -4.32 2.02
C GLU A 288 -37.42 -4.53 2.18
N GLN A 289 -38.22 -3.47 2.17
CA GLN A 289 -39.68 -3.56 2.23
C GLN A 289 -40.25 -4.30 1.03
N TYR A 290 -39.72 -4.06 -0.17
CA TYR A 290 -40.11 -4.79 -1.37
C TYR A 290 -39.75 -6.29 -1.28
N ASN A 291 -38.56 -6.62 -0.80
CA ASN A 291 -38.12 -8.01 -0.66
C ASN A 291 -38.89 -8.77 0.42
N GLN A 292 -39.23 -8.12 1.55
CA GLN A 292 -40.11 -8.69 2.58
C GLN A 292 -41.53 -8.94 2.03
N ASN A 293 -42.04 -8.04 1.18
CA ASN A 293 -43.34 -8.24 0.52
C ASN A 293 -43.28 -9.29 -0.60
N ALA A 294 -42.13 -9.48 -1.24
CA ALA A 294 -41.91 -10.51 -2.26
C ALA A 294 -41.76 -11.92 -1.67
N THR A 295 -41.14 -12.07 -0.49
CA THR A 295 -41.08 -13.37 0.23
C THR A 295 -42.44 -13.81 0.77
N HIS A 296 -43.41 -12.91 0.91
CA HIS A 296 -44.81 -13.25 1.21
C HIS A 296 -45.68 -13.58 -0.01
N ARG A 297 -45.14 -13.65 -1.24
CA ARG A 297 -45.92 -13.93 -2.46
C ARG A 297 -45.81 -15.34 -3.06
N PHE A 298 -45.18 -16.31 -2.40
CA PHE A 298 -45.16 -17.71 -2.86
C PHE A 298 -45.66 -18.71 -1.80
N PHE A 299 -46.85 -18.46 -1.26
CA PHE A 299 -47.77 -19.53 -0.91
C PHE A 299 -49.00 -19.45 -1.80
N LEU A 300 -48.79 -19.74 -3.10
CA LEU A 300 -49.88 -20.28 -3.90
C LEU A 300 -50.20 -21.67 -3.33
N PRO A 301 -51.46 -21.98 -3.00
CA PRO A 301 -51.84 -23.32 -2.61
C PRO A 301 -51.42 -24.25 -3.75
N LYS A 302 -50.68 -25.32 -3.43
CA LYS A 302 -50.57 -26.46 -4.33
C LYS A 302 -51.99 -26.93 -4.61
N ASN A 303 -52.52 -26.60 -5.79
CA ASN A 303 -53.74 -27.20 -6.29
C ASN A 303 -53.50 -28.70 -6.33
N GLN A 304 -54.07 -29.38 -5.36
CA GLN A 304 -54.26 -30.82 -5.34
C GLN A 304 -55.23 -31.15 -6.47
N SER A 305 -54.69 -31.55 -7.61
CA SER A 305 -55.42 -32.38 -8.56
C SER A 305 -54.54 -33.55 -8.93
N ALA A 306 -54.54 -34.52 -8.01
CA ALA A 306 -54.21 -35.90 -8.32
C ALA A 306 -55.26 -36.43 -9.30
N VAL A 307 -54.89 -36.60 -10.56
CA VAL A 307 -55.56 -37.53 -11.47
C VAL A 307 -54.60 -38.69 -11.67
N SER A 308 -54.84 -39.72 -10.86
CA SER A 308 -54.35 -41.08 -11.08
C SER A 308 -55.05 -41.62 -12.34
N LEU A 309 -54.29 -41.82 -13.42
CA LEU A 309 -54.66 -42.79 -14.44
C LEU A 309 -53.62 -43.90 -14.43
N LYS A 310 -54.10 -45.07 -14.01
CA LYS A 310 -53.41 -46.36 -14.12
C LYS A 310 -53.33 -46.77 -15.59
N ASP A 311 -52.20 -47.40 -15.89
CA ASP A 311 -51.96 -48.53 -16.80
C ASP A 311 -52.95 -48.78 -17.93
N ASP A 312 -52.43 -48.83 -19.16
CA ASP A 312 -52.59 -50.05 -19.95
C ASP A 312 -51.43 -50.23 -20.95
N ALA A 313 -50.94 -51.47 -20.97
CA ALA A 313 -49.86 -51.98 -21.80
C ALA A 313 -50.33 -52.19 -23.25
N ILE A 314 -49.48 -51.87 -24.25
CA ILE A 314 -49.53 -52.54 -25.56
C ILE A 314 -48.12 -52.81 -26.09
N HIS A 315 -47.96 -54.07 -26.48
CA HIS A 315 -46.89 -54.74 -27.20
C HIS A 315 -46.40 -54.12 -28.54
N LYS A 316 -45.17 -54.52 -28.89
CA LYS A 316 -44.68 -55.04 -30.20
C LYS A 316 -44.09 -54.08 -31.29
N ILE A 317 -42.91 -54.50 -31.77
CA ILE A 317 -42.38 -54.50 -33.17
C ILE A 317 -41.90 -53.10 -33.66
N ILE A 318 -40.66 -52.84 -34.13
CA ILE A 318 -39.53 -53.56 -34.76
C ILE A 318 -38.23 -53.17 -34.05
#